data_AF-A0A1J5Q875-F1
#
_entry.id   AF-A0A1J5Q875-F1
#
_cell.length_a   1.000
_cell.length_b   1.000
_cell.length_c   1.000
_cell.angle_alpha   90.00
_cell.angle_beta   90.00
_cell.angle_gamma   90.00
#
_symmetry.space_group_name_H-M   'P 1'
#
loop_
_entity.id
_entity.type
_entity.pdbx_description
1 polymer ?
#
loop_
_entity_poly.entity_id
_entity_poly.type
_entity_poly.pdbx_seq_one_letter_code
_entity_poly.pdbx_strand_id
1 'polypeptide(L)'
;MRGSPHNGQAASCVSCHGQAPHKGNDINTRIQAATLNMHTRDIACETCHIPEFARGGLPTKMQWNYATAGKLAPNGSPLVINDSKGWNTYWGVKGSFKWAENVVPQYRWFNGVERWMTVGDKVDNFKNKNGVVEINAIEGSPTDGKSKIFPFKIMRNNQPYDTQTGLLAVFHSFGFDKDSYTMSYDWQTSIAAGMKAAHLPYSGHYSFVKTDMYWPIEHMVAPKTQALSCMQCHASDGRLQNIDGVYMPHRPKDHNSWLELIGLAAAALALAGVTLHGLIRFGLWLRRRH
;
A
#
# COMPACT_ATOMS: atom_id res chain seq x y z
N MET A 1 -16.55 10.04 8.42
CA MET A 1 -15.35 9.69 9.21
C MET A 1 -15.63 8.34 9.86
N ARG A 2 -14.80 7.32 9.59
CA ARG A 2 -15.13 5.90 9.82
C ARG A 2 -15.26 5.63 11.33
N GLY A 3 -16.44 5.21 11.77
CA GLY A 3 -16.76 4.98 13.19
C GLY A 3 -18.18 5.39 13.63
N SER A 4 -18.97 6.04 12.78
CA SER A 4 -20.39 6.33 13.06
C SER A 4 -21.30 5.49 12.17
N PRO A 5 -22.42 4.93 12.70
CA PRO A 5 -23.48 4.35 11.88
C PRO A 5 -24.22 5.49 11.19
N HIS A 6 -23.61 6.08 10.16
CA HIS A 6 -24.33 7.01 9.30
C HIS A 6 -25.29 6.19 8.44
N ASN A 7 -26.59 6.37 8.67
CA ASN A 7 -27.69 6.00 7.78
C ASN A 7 -27.66 6.79 6.45
N GLY A 8 -26.48 7.03 5.89
CA GLY A 8 -26.24 7.72 4.62
C GLY A 8 -25.00 7.12 3.98
N GLN A 9 -25.07 6.83 2.68
CA GLN A 9 -23.97 6.20 1.94
C GLN A 9 -22.67 6.98 2.18
N ALA A 10 -21.62 6.29 2.64
CA ALA A 10 -20.31 6.90 2.82
C ALA A 10 -19.88 7.58 1.52
N ALA A 11 -19.35 8.80 1.60
CA ALA A 11 -18.83 9.51 0.44
C ALA A 11 -17.77 8.63 -0.24
N SER A 12 -18.09 8.16 -1.43
CA SER A 12 -17.28 7.24 -2.23
C SER A 12 -17.42 7.61 -3.70
N CYS A 13 -16.49 7.18 -4.54
CA CYS A 13 -16.57 7.42 -5.98
C CYS A 13 -17.90 6.91 -6.56
N VAL A 14 -18.33 5.73 -6.09
CA VAL A 14 -19.48 5.00 -6.63
C VAL A 14 -20.82 5.64 -6.26
N SER A 15 -20.89 6.40 -5.17
CA SER A 15 -22.10 7.14 -4.78
C SER A 15 -22.49 8.21 -5.79
N CYS A 16 -21.52 8.78 -6.54
CA CYS A 16 -21.77 9.80 -7.55
C CYS A 16 -21.54 9.32 -8.99
N HIS A 17 -20.62 8.37 -9.20
CA HIS A 17 -20.20 7.92 -10.54
C HIS A 17 -20.71 6.52 -10.92
N GLY A 18 -21.27 5.77 -9.97
CA GLY A 18 -21.66 4.37 -10.16
C GLY A 18 -20.48 3.41 -10.27
N GLN A 19 -20.77 2.12 -10.48
CA GLN A 19 -19.73 1.07 -10.62
C GLN A 19 -19.15 0.98 -12.03
N ALA A 20 -19.85 1.49 -13.06
CA ALA A 20 -19.41 1.42 -14.46
C ALA A 20 -19.37 2.82 -15.12
N PRO A 21 -18.46 3.71 -14.66
CA PRO A 21 -18.44 5.10 -15.12
C PRO A 21 -17.86 5.30 -16.53
N HIS A 22 -17.09 4.34 -17.05
CA HIS A 22 -16.40 4.49 -18.33
C HIS A 22 -17.38 4.29 -19.50
N LYS A 23 -17.31 5.17 -20.50
CA LYS A 23 -18.16 5.16 -21.70
C LYS A 23 -17.31 5.40 -22.96
N GLY A 24 -17.75 4.81 -24.08
CA GLY A 24 -17.11 4.98 -25.39
C GLY A 24 -18.09 5.44 -26.46
N ASN A 25 -17.60 6.23 -27.41
CA ASN A 25 -18.42 6.83 -28.48
C ASN A 25 -18.37 6.03 -29.78
N ASP A 26 -17.38 5.13 -29.92
CA ASP A 26 -17.18 4.25 -31.06
C ASP A 26 -16.90 2.81 -30.59
N ILE A 27 -16.76 1.88 -31.52
CA ILE A 27 -16.59 0.45 -31.20
C ILE A 27 -15.35 0.18 -30.34
N ASN A 28 -14.22 0.82 -30.64
CA ASN A 28 -12.96 0.58 -29.94
C ASN A 28 -13.01 1.16 -28.54
N THR A 29 -13.49 2.40 -28.40
CA THR A 29 -13.61 3.05 -27.09
C THR A 29 -14.68 2.41 -26.21
N ARG A 30 -15.72 1.78 -26.78
CA ARG A 30 -16.71 1.00 -26.01
C ARG A 30 -16.12 -0.29 -25.45
N ILE A 31 -15.33 -1.01 -26.24
CA ILE A 31 -14.63 -2.21 -25.78
C ILE A 31 -13.67 -1.84 -24.64
N GLN A 32 -12.90 -0.76 -24.81
CA GLN A 32 -12.01 -0.28 -23.76
C GLN A 32 -12.78 0.13 -22.49
N ALA A 33 -13.88 0.87 -22.64
CA ALA A 33 -14.72 1.28 -21.52
C ALA A 33 -15.32 0.07 -20.77
N ALA A 34 -15.82 -0.93 -21.49
CA ALA A 34 -16.31 -2.18 -20.91
C ALA A 34 -15.19 -2.90 -20.13
N THR A 35 -13.99 -2.98 -20.70
CA THR A 35 -12.81 -3.55 -20.02
C THR A 35 -12.45 -2.79 -18.75
N LEU A 36 -12.39 -1.47 -18.78
CA LEU A 36 -12.13 -0.65 -17.58
C LEU A 36 -13.22 -0.83 -16.51
N ASN A 37 -14.49 -0.93 -16.93
CA ASN A 37 -15.60 -1.20 -16.02
C ASN A 37 -15.48 -2.59 -15.37
N MET A 38 -14.98 -3.61 -16.07
CA MET A 38 -14.71 -4.93 -15.44
C MET A 38 -13.65 -4.85 -14.33
N HIS A 39 -12.61 -4.03 -14.51
CA HIS A 39 -11.56 -3.87 -13.49
C HIS A 39 -12.10 -3.31 -12.17
N THR A 40 -13.19 -2.54 -12.21
CA THR A 40 -13.78 -1.97 -10.99
C THR A 40 -14.25 -3.03 -9.99
N ARG A 41 -14.40 -4.30 -10.41
CA ARG A 41 -14.68 -5.41 -9.49
C ARG A 41 -13.56 -5.58 -8.46
N ASP A 42 -12.32 -5.61 -8.93
CA ASP A 42 -11.15 -6.00 -8.14
C ASP A 42 -10.20 -4.82 -7.86
N ILE A 43 -10.36 -3.71 -8.57
CA ILE A 43 -9.50 -2.52 -8.47
C ILE A 43 -10.33 -1.32 -8.00
N ALA A 44 -9.87 -0.66 -6.96
CA ALA A 44 -10.48 0.58 -6.47
C ALA A 44 -10.26 1.74 -7.45
N CYS A 45 -11.22 2.67 -7.54
CA CYS A 45 -11.13 3.81 -8.47
C CYS A 45 -9.86 4.62 -8.25
N GLU A 46 -9.51 4.80 -6.97
CA GLU A 46 -8.34 5.48 -6.44
C GLU A 46 -7.04 4.92 -7.02
N THR A 47 -6.95 3.58 -7.20
CA THR A 47 -5.76 2.92 -7.75
C THR A 47 -5.42 3.45 -9.14
N CYS A 48 -6.43 3.61 -10.01
CA CYS A 48 -6.22 4.08 -11.37
C CYS A 48 -6.17 5.62 -11.46
N HIS A 49 -6.97 6.30 -10.62
CA HIS A 49 -7.19 7.73 -10.74
C HIS A 49 -6.29 8.59 -9.84
N ILE A 50 -5.50 7.99 -8.95
CA ILE A 50 -4.51 8.69 -8.13
C ILE A 50 -3.13 8.06 -8.40
N PRO A 51 -2.53 8.35 -9.58
CA PRO A 51 -1.27 7.72 -9.99
C PRO A 51 -0.10 8.03 -9.04
N GLU A 52 -0.13 9.23 -8.45
CA GLU A 52 0.88 9.76 -7.53
C GLU A 52 0.23 10.68 -6.49
N PHE A 53 0.76 10.70 -5.26
CA PHE A 53 0.38 11.64 -4.20
C PHE A 53 1.55 12.56 -3.83
N ALA A 54 1.31 13.58 -2.99
CA ALA A 54 2.29 14.64 -2.70
C ALA A 54 2.79 15.33 -3.98
N ARG A 55 1.82 15.69 -4.85
CA ARG A 55 2.06 16.45 -6.08
C ARG A 55 2.10 17.96 -5.79
N GLY A 56 2.69 18.73 -6.70
CA GLY A 56 2.71 20.20 -6.61
C GLY A 56 3.90 20.79 -5.85
N GLY A 57 5.01 20.05 -5.74
CA GLY A 57 6.27 20.55 -5.17
C GLY A 57 6.34 20.54 -3.64
N LEU A 58 5.34 19.96 -2.96
CA LEU A 58 5.34 19.78 -1.52
C LEU A 58 5.56 18.30 -1.18
N PRO A 59 6.69 17.94 -0.54
CA PRO A 59 6.97 16.56 -0.20
C PRO A 59 6.11 16.09 0.96
N THR A 60 5.99 14.77 1.04
CA THR A 60 5.46 14.07 2.20
C THR A 60 6.58 13.29 2.88
N LYS A 61 6.52 13.22 4.21
CA LYS A 61 7.38 12.33 4.97
C LYS A 61 7.00 10.88 4.67
N MET A 62 7.99 10.07 4.34
CA MET A 62 7.88 8.65 4.04
C MET A 62 8.56 7.78 5.11
N GLN A 63 9.58 8.33 5.77
CA GLN A 63 10.25 7.68 6.89
C GLN A 63 10.52 8.65 8.04
N TRP A 64 10.42 8.14 9.26
CA TRP A 64 10.82 8.82 10.49
C TRP A 64 11.60 7.82 11.34
N ASN A 65 12.82 8.13 11.77
CA ASN A 65 13.58 7.23 12.64
C ASN A 65 13.99 7.92 13.95
N TYR A 66 13.18 7.74 14.99
CA TYR A 66 13.45 8.30 16.32
C TYR A 66 14.71 7.73 16.97
N ALA A 67 15.13 6.51 16.60
CA ALA A 67 16.35 5.91 17.15
C ALA A 67 17.64 6.68 16.85
N THR A 68 17.59 7.61 15.90
CA THR A 68 18.74 8.48 15.55
C THR A 68 18.71 9.84 16.24
N ALA A 69 17.65 10.14 17.00
CA ALA A 69 17.50 11.39 17.75
C ALA A 69 18.58 11.55 18.84
N GLY A 70 18.75 12.77 19.35
CA GLY A 70 19.66 13.12 20.44
C GLY A 70 20.97 13.77 20.01
N LYS A 71 21.22 14.01 18.71
CA LYS A 71 22.45 14.71 18.28
C LYS A 71 22.30 16.22 18.45
N LEU A 72 23.31 16.82 19.06
CA LEU A 72 23.41 18.25 19.29
C LEU A 72 24.49 18.86 18.39
N ALA A 73 24.32 20.13 18.05
CA ALA A 73 25.34 20.95 17.41
C ALA A 73 26.40 21.41 18.45
N PRO A 74 27.57 21.93 18.03
CA PRO A 74 28.62 22.36 18.96
C PRO A 74 28.18 23.41 19.99
N ASN A 75 27.14 24.19 19.68
CA ASN A 75 26.55 25.18 20.57
C ASN A 75 25.54 24.60 21.59
N GLY A 76 25.38 23.27 21.65
CA GLY A 76 24.45 22.57 22.53
C GLY A 76 22.99 22.57 22.06
N SER A 77 22.66 23.23 20.96
CA SER A 77 21.30 23.20 20.38
C SER A 77 21.05 21.89 19.61
N PRO A 78 19.78 21.47 19.40
CA PRO A 78 19.50 20.28 18.62
C PRO A 78 20.03 20.44 17.19
N LEU A 79 20.80 19.47 16.72
CA LEU A 79 21.33 19.48 15.35
C LEU A 79 20.17 19.46 14.34
N VAL A 80 20.21 20.36 13.36
CA VAL A 80 19.27 20.38 12.24
C VAL A 80 20.06 20.20 10.96
N ILE A 81 19.64 19.25 10.13
CA ILE A 81 20.21 19.01 8.80
C ILE A 81 19.06 19.12 7.81
N ASN A 82 19.25 19.96 6.79
CA ASN A 82 18.31 20.11 5.68
C ASN A 82 18.93 19.54 4.40
N ASP A 83 18.09 19.06 3.48
CA ASP A 83 18.52 18.73 2.13
C ASP A 83 18.73 20.00 1.27
N SER A 84 19.14 19.81 0.02
CA SER A 84 19.36 20.90 -0.94
C SER A 84 18.10 21.70 -1.27
N LYS A 85 16.91 21.18 -0.98
CA LYS A 85 15.62 21.86 -1.16
C LYS A 85 15.13 22.54 0.12
N GLY A 86 15.88 22.47 1.22
CA GLY A 86 15.54 23.09 2.50
C GLY A 86 14.65 22.22 3.40
N TRP A 87 14.36 20.98 3.05
CA TRP A 87 13.56 20.08 3.90
C TRP A 87 14.45 19.44 4.96
N ASN A 88 13.99 19.46 6.21
CA ASN A 88 14.75 18.86 7.31
C ASN A 88 14.85 17.34 7.14
N THR A 89 16.06 16.81 6.96
CA THR A 89 16.34 15.37 6.90
C THR A 89 16.79 14.82 8.24
N TYR A 90 17.15 15.70 9.18
CA TYR A 90 17.44 15.37 10.56
C TYR A 90 17.07 16.52 11.49
N TRP A 91 16.55 16.18 12.67
CA TRP A 91 16.40 17.12 13.78
C TRP A 91 16.70 16.42 15.10
N GLY A 92 17.63 16.95 15.90
CA GLY A 92 18.08 16.35 17.16
C GLY A 92 16.94 15.88 18.09
N VAL A 93 15.82 16.62 18.16
CA VAL A 93 14.66 16.24 19.01
C VAL A 93 13.72 15.20 18.38
N LYS A 94 13.92 14.80 17.12
CA LYS A 94 13.01 13.88 16.40
C LYS A 94 13.73 12.76 15.64
N GLY A 95 15.02 12.86 15.40
CA GLY A 95 15.79 11.92 14.59
C GLY A 95 15.76 12.25 13.10
N SER A 96 15.87 11.22 12.26
CA SER A 96 15.99 11.39 10.81
C SER A 96 14.67 11.20 10.06
N PHE A 97 14.58 11.86 8.91
CA PHE A 97 13.43 11.85 8.03
C PHE A 97 13.83 11.49 6.61
N LYS A 98 12.91 10.83 5.89
CA LYS A 98 12.97 10.80 4.42
C LYS A 98 11.71 11.41 3.85
N TRP A 99 11.91 12.29 2.87
CA TRP A 99 10.89 13.01 2.15
C TRP A 99 10.80 12.49 0.72
N ALA A 100 9.61 12.60 0.12
CA ALA A 100 9.41 12.31 -1.29
C ALA A 100 8.26 13.17 -1.84
N GLU A 101 8.35 13.52 -3.11
CA GLU A 101 7.31 14.20 -3.90
C GLU A 101 6.84 13.25 -5.01
N ASN A 102 5.64 13.48 -5.56
CA ASN A 102 5.10 12.71 -6.69
C ASN A 102 5.19 11.19 -6.45
N VAL A 103 4.78 10.78 -5.24
CA VAL A 103 5.01 9.43 -4.74
C VAL A 103 3.99 8.48 -5.34
N VAL A 104 4.48 7.41 -5.95
CA VAL A 104 3.65 6.30 -6.40
C VAL A 104 3.10 5.55 -5.18
N PRO A 105 1.77 5.36 -5.06
CA PRO A 105 1.21 4.56 -3.97
C PRO A 105 1.69 3.11 -3.97
N GLN A 106 1.70 2.52 -2.78
CA GLN A 106 1.86 1.07 -2.64
C GLN A 106 0.48 0.42 -2.64
N TYR A 107 0.28 -0.58 -3.49
CA TYR A 107 -1.02 -1.23 -3.65
C TYR A 107 -1.13 -2.44 -2.73
N ARG A 108 -2.32 -2.64 -2.14
CA ARG A 108 -2.64 -3.80 -1.28
C ARG A 108 -4.08 -4.23 -1.52
N TRP A 109 -4.36 -5.51 -1.32
CA TRP A 109 -5.75 -5.96 -1.14
C TRP A 109 -6.30 -5.35 0.14
N PHE A 110 -7.50 -4.78 0.04
CA PHE A 110 -8.15 -4.13 1.16
C PHE A 110 -9.65 -4.37 1.12
N ASN A 111 -10.21 -4.84 2.24
CA ASN A 111 -11.65 -5.12 2.38
C ASN A 111 -12.40 -4.09 3.24
N GLY A 112 -11.75 -2.97 3.57
CA GLY A 112 -12.32 -1.91 4.40
C GLY A 112 -12.06 -2.06 5.90
N VAL A 113 -11.47 -3.16 6.35
CA VAL A 113 -11.17 -3.42 7.76
C VAL A 113 -9.73 -3.06 8.10
N GLU A 114 -9.57 -2.28 9.18
CA GLU A 114 -8.28 -1.91 9.75
C GLU A 114 -8.25 -2.33 11.22
N ARG A 115 -7.20 -3.06 11.60
CA ARG A 115 -6.93 -3.44 12.99
C ARG A 115 -5.90 -2.48 13.57
N TRP A 116 -6.34 -1.68 14.51
CA TRP A 116 -5.54 -0.64 15.14
C TRP A 116 -4.84 -1.17 16.40
N MET A 117 -3.56 -0.82 16.54
CA MET A 117 -2.87 -0.89 17.82
C MET A 117 -3.33 0.27 18.69
N THR A 118 -3.72 -0.04 19.92
CA THR A 118 -4.16 0.91 20.93
C THR A 118 -3.07 1.12 21.99
N VAL A 119 -3.18 2.21 22.74
CA VAL A 119 -2.26 2.48 23.86
C VAL A 119 -2.40 1.39 24.92
N GLY A 120 -1.29 0.75 25.28
CA GLY A 120 -1.26 -0.38 26.21
C GLY A 120 -1.25 -1.77 25.53
N ASP A 121 -1.37 -1.83 24.21
CA ASP A 121 -1.17 -3.07 23.47
C ASP A 121 0.30 -3.49 23.42
N LYS A 122 0.53 -4.81 23.37
CA LYS A 122 1.87 -5.38 23.18
C LYS A 122 2.24 -5.36 21.70
N VAL A 123 3.45 -4.86 21.40
CA VAL A 123 3.98 -4.76 20.03
C VAL A 123 3.99 -6.11 19.29
N ASP A 124 4.21 -7.21 20.02
CA ASP A 124 4.28 -8.55 19.44
C ASP A 124 2.96 -9.02 18.81
N ASN A 125 1.82 -8.55 19.32
CA ASN A 125 0.49 -8.88 18.77
C ASN A 125 0.22 -8.24 17.39
N PHE A 126 1.09 -7.31 16.98
CA PHE A 126 0.97 -6.50 15.78
C PHE A 126 2.17 -6.64 14.85
N LYS A 127 3.13 -7.54 15.14
CA LYS A 127 4.26 -7.81 14.24
C LYS A 127 3.80 -8.62 13.02
N ASN A 128 4.17 -8.15 11.83
CA ASN A 128 4.06 -8.93 10.61
C ASN A 128 5.20 -9.94 10.48
N LYS A 129 5.17 -10.77 9.42
CA LYS A 129 6.17 -11.81 9.13
C LYS A 129 7.63 -11.31 9.03
N ASN A 130 7.83 -10.01 8.83
CA ASN A 130 9.15 -9.38 8.73
C ASN A 130 9.60 -8.76 10.07
N GLY A 131 8.84 -8.95 11.15
CA GLY A 131 9.10 -8.37 12.46
C GLY A 131 8.81 -6.87 12.57
N VAL A 132 8.07 -6.30 11.62
CA VAL A 132 7.64 -4.89 11.65
C VAL A 132 6.27 -4.80 12.31
N VAL A 133 6.12 -3.89 13.26
CA VAL A 133 4.87 -3.66 14.00
C VAL A 133 3.92 -2.82 13.14
N GLU A 134 2.74 -3.36 12.85
CA GLU A 134 1.72 -2.67 12.05
C GLU A 134 0.79 -1.89 12.97
N ILE A 135 0.97 -0.56 13.02
CA ILE A 135 0.18 0.32 13.90
C ILE A 135 -1.30 0.29 13.52
N ASN A 136 -1.59 0.20 12.22
CA ASN A 136 -2.92 -0.08 11.70
C ASN A 136 -2.80 -1.12 10.58
N ALA A 137 -2.89 -2.39 10.95
CA ALA A 137 -2.87 -3.47 9.98
C ALA A 137 -4.13 -3.41 9.11
N ILE A 138 -3.96 -3.49 7.80
CA ILE A 138 -5.06 -3.53 6.84
C ILE A 138 -5.39 -4.99 6.51
N GLU A 139 -6.68 -5.31 6.43
CA GLU A 139 -7.13 -6.64 6.00
C GLU A 139 -7.58 -6.65 4.55
N GLY A 140 -7.44 -7.80 3.91
CA GLY A 140 -7.92 -8.03 2.56
C GLY A 140 -7.23 -9.22 1.92
N SER A 141 -7.91 -9.88 0.99
CA SER A 141 -7.35 -10.98 0.23
C SER A 141 -8.02 -11.08 -1.15
N PRO A 142 -7.33 -11.66 -2.15
CA PRO A 142 -7.92 -11.91 -3.46
C PRO A 142 -9.13 -12.85 -3.43
N THR A 143 -9.34 -13.60 -2.34
CA THR A 143 -10.32 -14.69 -2.25
C THR A 143 -11.50 -14.40 -1.32
N ASP A 144 -11.55 -13.25 -0.64
CA ASP A 144 -12.65 -12.94 0.30
C ASP A 144 -13.92 -12.37 -0.36
N GLY A 145 -13.89 -12.19 -1.69
CA GLY A 145 -15.04 -11.74 -2.48
C GLY A 145 -15.47 -10.29 -2.26
N LYS A 146 -14.79 -9.53 -1.40
CA LYS A 146 -15.12 -8.13 -1.07
C LYS A 146 -13.92 -7.18 -1.16
N SER A 147 -12.70 -7.70 -1.18
CA SER A 147 -11.48 -6.90 -1.28
C SER A 147 -11.34 -6.24 -2.63
N LYS A 148 -10.72 -5.06 -2.63
CA LYS A 148 -10.21 -4.41 -3.84
C LYS A 148 -8.74 -4.07 -3.66
N ILE A 149 -8.01 -3.99 -4.76
CA ILE A 149 -6.66 -3.45 -4.80
C ILE A 149 -6.76 -1.93 -4.60
N PHE A 150 -6.23 -1.44 -3.49
CA PHE A 150 -6.35 -0.06 -3.03
C PHE A 150 -4.96 0.59 -2.87
N PRO A 151 -4.81 1.90 -3.17
CA PRO A 151 -3.53 2.59 -3.03
C PRO A 151 -3.31 3.09 -1.59
N PHE A 152 -2.10 2.88 -1.07
CA PHE A 152 -1.69 3.33 0.26
C PHE A 152 -0.37 4.11 0.24
N LYS A 153 -0.28 5.14 1.07
CA LYS A 153 0.99 5.59 1.62
C LYS A 153 1.32 4.70 2.82
N ILE A 154 2.49 4.07 2.82
CA ILE A 154 3.01 3.38 4.00
C ILE A 154 4.06 4.27 4.64
N MET A 155 3.72 4.84 5.79
CA MET A 155 4.61 5.63 6.63
C MET A 155 5.44 4.69 7.49
N ARG A 156 6.76 4.66 7.28
CA ARG A 156 7.67 3.75 8.00
C ARG A 156 8.35 4.48 9.13
N ASN A 157 8.29 3.95 10.32
CA ASN A 157 8.80 4.60 11.52
C ASN A 157 9.67 3.65 12.35
N ASN A 158 10.46 4.20 13.26
CA ASN A 158 11.23 3.44 14.23
C ASN A 158 11.05 4.11 15.58
N GLN A 159 10.19 3.52 16.42
CA GLN A 159 9.61 4.17 17.59
C GLN A 159 10.10 3.49 18.88
N PRO A 160 10.25 4.23 19.99
CA PRO A 160 10.65 3.64 21.25
C PRO A 160 9.58 2.68 21.78
N TYR A 161 10.01 1.60 22.40
CA TYR A 161 9.14 0.65 23.10
C TYR A 161 9.88 0.09 24.32
N ASP A 162 9.12 -0.30 25.33
CA ASP A 162 9.64 -0.95 26.53
C ASP A 162 9.88 -2.44 26.25
N THR A 163 11.12 -2.90 26.44
CA THR A 163 11.54 -4.25 26.05
C THR A 163 11.06 -5.33 27.02
N GLN A 164 10.69 -4.99 28.24
CA GLN A 164 10.25 -5.94 29.26
C GLN A 164 8.72 -6.07 29.27
N THR A 165 8.01 -4.95 29.12
CA THR A 165 6.54 -4.96 29.07
C THR A 165 6.00 -5.25 27.67
N GLY A 166 6.81 -4.97 26.64
CA GLY A 166 6.44 -5.09 25.23
C GLY A 166 5.52 -3.97 24.75
N LEU A 167 5.39 -2.88 25.49
CA LEU A 167 4.51 -1.76 25.14
C LEU A 167 5.23 -0.76 24.24
N LEU A 168 4.55 -0.27 23.20
CA LEU A 168 5.03 0.91 22.47
C LEU A 168 5.07 2.09 23.44
N ALA A 169 6.19 2.80 23.50
CA ALA A 169 6.39 3.79 24.54
C ALA A 169 5.59 5.07 24.25
N VAL A 170 4.81 5.50 25.22
CA VAL A 170 4.30 6.87 25.30
C VAL A 170 5.40 7.70 25.96
N PHE A 171 5.86 8.76 25.31
CA PHE A 171 6.91 9.62 25.84
C PHE A 171 6.51 11.09 25.81
N HIS A 172 6.98 11.85 26.80
CA HIS A 172 6.81 13.30 26.87
C HIS A 172 7.65 13.97 25.77
N SER A 173 7.06 14.08 24.58
CA SER A 173 7.80 14.46 23.38
C SER A 173 8.16 15.95 23.32
N PHE A 174 7.30 16.84 23.83
CA PHE A 174 7.46 18.28 23.75
C PHE A 174 7.02 18.96 25.05
N GLY A 175 7.87 19.84 25.57
CA GLY A 175 7.62 20.69 26.73
C GLY A 175 8.78 21.65 26.94
N PHE A 176 8.61 22.60 27.88
CA PHE A 176 9.66 23.51 28.33
C PHE A 176 10.14 23.13 29.73
N ASP A 177 10.19 21.83 29.99
CA ASP A 177 10.56 21.23 31.26
C ASP A 177 11.59 20.11 31.04
N LYS A 178 12.33 19.77 32.10
CA LYS A 178 13.41 18.78 32.07
C LYS A 178 12.94 17.35 31.75
N ASP A 179 11.64 17.07 31.83
CA ASP A 179 11.11 15.73 31.59
C ASP A 179 10.76 15.53 30.11
N SER A 180 10.65 16.62 29.32
CA SER A 180 10.40 16.57 27.89
C SER A 180 11.64 16.18 27.08
N TYR A 181 11.47 15.34 26.06
CA TYR A 181 12.57 14.94 25.16
C TYR A 181 13.17 16.14 24.41
N THR A 182 12.36 17.17 24.12
CA THR A 182 12.83 18.38 23.43
C THR A 182 13.80 19.23 24.23
N MET A 183 13.80 19.10 25.56
CA MET A 183 14.72 19.83 26.45
C MET A 183 15.82 18.94 27.00
N SER A 184 15.51 17.69 27.36
CA SER A 184 16.48 16.78 27.99
C SER A 184 17.31 15.99 26.98
N TYR A 185 16.75 15.72 25.79
CA TYR A 185 17.29 14.78 24.81
C TYR A 185 17.49 13.36 25.36
N ASP A 186 16.84 13.05 26.49
CA ASP A 186 16.98 11.78 27.21
C ASP A 186 15.72 10.94 27.08
N TRP A 187 15.86 9.79 26.42
CA TRP A 187 14.74 8.87 26.18
C TRP A 187 14.22 8.24 27.47
N GLN A 188 15.11 7.92 28.42
CA GLN A 188 14.72 7.29 29.68
C GLN A 188 13.76 8.19 30.46
N THR A 189 14.13 9.45 30.63
CA THR A 189 13.37 10.47 31.36
C THR A 189 12.04 10.76 30.67
N SER A 190 12.06 10.98 29.36
CA SER A 190 10.84 11.31 28.60
C SER A 190 9.86 10.15 28.50
N ILE A 191 10.34 8.90 28.34
CA ILE A 191 9.49 7.70 28.38
C ILE A 191 8.92 7.52 29.78
N ALA A 192 9.73 7.63 30.84
CA ALA A 192 9.23 7.50 32.21
C ALA A 192 8.11 8.51 32.52
N ALA A 193 8.29 9.77 32.11
CA ALA A 193 7.28 10.81 32.28
C ALA A 193 6.01 10.53 31.46
N GLY A 194 6.15 10.16 30.19
CA GLY A 194 5.02 9.89 29.30
C GLY A 194 4.22 8.66 29.71
N MET A 195 4.89 7.56 30.05
CA MET A 195 4.24 6.33 30.52
C MET A 195 3.50 6.55 31.84
N LYS A 196 4.11 7.30 32.78
CA LYS A 196 3.45 7.69 34.03
C LYS A 196 2.19 8.51 33.78
N ALA A 197 2.25 9.50 32.87
CA ALA A 197 1.09 10.31 32.51
C ALA A 197 -0.01 9.49 31.82
N ALA A 198 0.36 8.44 31.09
CA ALA A 198 -0.57 7.49 30.46
C ALA A 198 -1.07 6.39 31.41
N HIS A 199 -0.67 6.40 32.69
CA HIS A 199 -0.96 5.34 33.67
C HIS A 199 -0.50 3.94 33.22
N LEU A 200 0.62 3.87 32.49
CA LEU A 200 1.22 2.63 32.00
C LEU A 200 2.53 2.30 32.73
N PRO A 201 2.87 1.01 32.88
CA PRO A 201 4.12 0.61 33.50
C PRO A 201 5.31 0.92 32.58
N TYR A 202 6.42 1.36 33.17
CA TYR A 202 7.71 1.45 32.50
C TYR A 202 8.74 0.67 33.30
N SER A 203 9.37 -0.31 32.66
CA SER A 203 10.38 -1.19 33.26
C SER A 203 11.73 -0.50 33.48
N GLY A 204 11.92 0.66 32.86
CA GLY A 204 13.23 1.31 32.78
C GLY A 204 14.13 0.77 31.66
N HIS A 205 13.66 -0.19 30.85
CA HIS A 205 14.39 -0.67 29.69
C HIS A 205 13.61 -0.36 28.43
N TYR A 206 14.26 0.25 27.44
CA TYR A 206 13.66 0.56 26.16
C TYR A 206 14.60 0.19 25.01
N SER A 207 14.00 0.01 23.84
CA SER A 207 14.70 -0.07 22.57
C SER A 207 13.81 0.57 21.50
N PHE A 208 14.17 0.43 20.23
CA PHE A 208 13.39 0.94 19.12
C PHE A 208 12.87 -0.20 18.26
N VAL A 209 11.62 -0.10 17.83
CA VAL A 209 10.97 -1.08 16.97
C VAL A 209 10.50 -0.43 15.68
N LYS A 210 10.75 -1.13 14.57
CA LYS A 210 10.24 -0.74 13.25
C LYS A 210 8.73 -0.84 13.25
N THR A 211 8.08 0.20 12.75
CA THR A 211 6.63 0.31 12.70
C THR A 211 6.19 0.78 11.32
N ASP A 212 5.09 0.24 10.82
CA ASP A 212 4.45 0.69 9.59
C ASP A 212 3.04 1.19 9.91
N MET A 213 2.66 2.30 9.27
CA MET A 213 1.30 2.85 9.32
C MET A 213 0.79 3.04 7.90
N TYR A 214 -0.37 2.46 7.61
CA TYR A 214 -0.99 2.42 6.30
C TYR A 214 -2.01 3.56 6.19
N TRP A 215 -1.85 4.43 5.21
CA TRP A 215 -2.77 5.54 4.96
C TRP A 215 -3.41 5.37 3.59
N PRO A 216 -4.72 5.13 3.50
CA PRO A 216 -5.40 5.02 2.21
C PRO A 216 -5.29 6.35 1.45
N ILE A 217 -4.96 6.27 0.17
CA ILE A 217 -4.87 7.44 -0.70
C ILE A 217 -6.22 7.67 -1.37
N GLU A 218 -7.01 8.59 -0.82
CA GLU A 218 -8.39 8.86 -1.25
C GLU A 218 -8.54 10.23 -1.96
N HIS A 219 -7.49 11.05 -1.99
CA HIS A 219 -7.51 12.42 -2.52
C HIS A 219 -6.47 12.60 -3.63
N MET A 220 -6.48 13.77 -4.28
CA MET A 220 -5.64 14.06 -5.46
C MET A 220 -6.00 13.20 -6.67
N VAL A 221 -7.30 12.96 -6.90
CA VAL A 221 -7.80 12.40 -8.17
C VAL A 221 -7.24 13.25 -9.33
N ALA A 222 -6.50 12.61 -10.22
CA ALA A 222 -5.90 13.25 -11.38
C ALA A 222 -6.93 13.42 -12.50
N PRO A 223 -6.73 14.37 -13.42
CA PRO A 223 -7.53 14.43 -14.65
C PRO A 223 -7.56 13.07 -15.37
N LYS A 224 -8.68 12.75 -16.03
CA LYS A 224 -8.86 11.45 -16.71
C LYS A 224 -7.74 11.08 -17.70
N THR A 225 -7.09 12.07 -18.30
CA THR A 225 -5.98 11.89 -19.24
C THR A 225 -4.67 11.47 -18.57
N GLN A 226 -4.62 11.53 -17.24
CA GLN A 226 -3.47 11.14 -16.40
C GLN A 226 -3.79 9.91 -15.53
N ALA A 227 -4.96 9.31 -15.70
CA ALA A 227 -5.25 8.02 -15.08
C ALA A 227 -4.27 6.96 -15.59
N LEU A 228 -4.00 5.93 -14.77
CA LEU A 228 -3.10 4.86 -15.15
C LEU A 228 -3.56 4.17 -16.45
N SER A 229 -2.62 4.00 -17.37
CA SER A 229 -2.79 3.20 -18.58
C SER A 229 -2.60 1.71 -18.30
N CYS A 230 -3.07 0.87 -19.24
CA CYS A 230 -3.00 -0.58 -19.12
C CYS A 230 -1.56 -1.07 -18.82
N MET A 231 -0.58 -0.57 -19.57
CA MET A 231 0.82 -1.01 -19.45
C MET A 231 1.46 -0.64 -18.11
N GLN A 232 1.00 0.43 -17.46
CA GLN A 232 1.54 0.80 -16.14
C GLN A 232 1.21 -0.25 -15.09
N CYS A 233 0.13 -1.04 -15.26
CA CYS A 233 -0.23 -2.12 -14.35
C CYS A 233 0.21 -3.49 -14.85
N HIS A 234 0.06 -3.76 -16.15
CA HIS A 234 0.27 -5.07 -16.76
C HIS A 234 1.72 -5.37 -17.17
N ALA A 235 2.62 -4.39 -17.17
CA ALA A 235 4.05 -4.65 -17.33
C ALA A 235 4.58 -5.55 -16.21
N SER A 236 5.65 -6.32 -16.48
CA SER A 236 6.28 -7.22 -15.51
C SER A 236 6.75 -6.49 -14.25
N ASP A 237 7.25 -5.27 -14.40
CA ASP A 237 7.67 -4.33 -13.36
C ASP A 237 6.61 -3.23 -13.10
N GLY A 238 5.36 -3.49 -13.47
CA GLY A 238 4.25 -2.55 -13.32
C GLY A 238 3.82 -2.28 -11.88
N ARG A 239 2.82 -1.41 -11.72
CA ARG A 239 2.23 -1.00 -10.44
C ARG A 239 1.80 -2.19 -9.59
N LEU A 240 1.26 -3.23 -10.21
CA LEU A 240 0.68 -4.38 -9.53
C LEU A 240 1.68 -5.53 -9.35
N GLN A 241 2.97 -5.36 -9.66
CA GLN A 241 3.98 -6.43 -9.60
C GLN A 241 4.05 -7.17 -8.26
N ASN A 242 3.76 -6.50 -7.15
CA ASN A 242 3.78 -7.06 -5.79
C ASN A 242 2.40 -7.50 -5.27
N ILE A 243 1.36 -7.47 -6.12
CA ILE A 243 0.04 -8.00 -5.80
C ILE A 243 -0.02 -9.48 -6.20
N ASP A 244 -0.45 -10.32 -5.27
CA ASP A 244 -0.66 -11.75 -5.48
C ASP A 244 -2.15 -12.07 -5.65
N GLY A 245 -2.46 -13.26 -6.17
CA GLY A 245 -3.83 -13.74 -6.40
C GLY A 245 -4.61 -13.00 -7.48
N VAL A 246 -3.91 -12.33 -8.40
CA VAL A 246 -4.46 -11.88 -9.68
C VAL A 246 -3.74 -12.62 -10.81
N TYR A 247 -4.46 -12.94 -11.87
CA TYR A 247 -3.87 -13.43 -13.11
C TYR A 247 -3.71 -12.25 -14.07
N MET A 248 -2.48 -11.87 -14.38
CA MET A 248 -2.19 -10.88 -15.42
C MET A 248 -1.44 -11.53 -16.59
N PRO A 249 -1.99 -11.48 -17.82
CA PRO A 249 -1.27 -11.95 -19.01
C PRO A 249 0.07 -11.23 -19.14
N HIS A 250 1.14 -11.98 -19.41
CA HIS A 250 2.54 -11.52 -19.54
C HIS A 250 3.27 -11.17 -18.24
N ARG A 251 2.73 -11.52 -17.05
CA ARG A 251 3.47 -11.42 -15.78
C ARG A 251 3.99 -12.80 -15.37
N PRO A 252 5.28 -13.13 -15.57
CA PRO A 252 5.82 -14.50 -15.43
C PRO A 252 5.44 -15.22 -14.14
N LYS A 253 5.34 -14.51 -13.01
CA LYS A 253 4.96 -15.11 -11.72
C LYS A 253 3.50 -15.60 -11.63
N ASP A 254 2.62 -15.16 -12.53
CA ASP A 254 1.22 -15.60 -12.60
C ASP A 254 1.02 -16.76 -13.59
N HIS A 255 2.03 -17.03 -14.41
CA HIS A 255 1.99 -18.12 -15.36
C HIS A 255 2.35 -19.42 -14.66
N ASN A 256 1.52 -20.44 -14.86
CA ASN A 256 1.78 -21.77 -14.36
C ASN A 256 2.16 -22.67 -15.54
N SER A 257 3.47 -22.87 -15.72
CA SER A 257 4.05 -23.46 -16.93
C SER A 257 3.46 -24.83 -17.32
N TRP A 258 3.02 -25.64 -16.34
CA TRP A 258 2.39 -26.93 -16.65
C TRP A 258 0.94 -26.77 -17.15
N LEU A 259 0.17 -25.81 -16.63
CA LEU A 259 -1.18 -25.51 -17.13
C LEU A 259 -1.11 -24.93 -18.54
N GLU A 260 -0.11 -24.09 -18.81
CA GLU A 260 0.12 -23.56 -20.16
C GLU A 260 0.48 -24.67 -21.14
N LEU A 261 1.35 -25.60 -20.74
CA LEU A 261 1.69 -26.76 -21.54
C LEU A 261 0.46 -27.61 -21.86
N ILE A 262 -0.39 -27.89 -20.86
CA ILE A 262 -1.63 -28.65 -21.06
C ILE A 262 -2.57 -27.88 -22.00
N GLY A 263 -2.74 -26.57 -21.80
CA GLY A 263 -3.58 -25.73 -22.64
C GLY A 263 -3.12 -25.71 -24.10
N LEU A 264 -1.81 -25.56 -24.32
CA LEU A 264 -1.21 -25.60 -25.65
C LEU A 264 -1.32 -26.99 -26.29
N ALA A 265 -1.11 -28.06 -25.52
CA ALA A 265 -1.28 -29.43 -25.99
C ALA A 265 -2.73 -29.71 -26.40
N ALA A 266 -3.71 -29.27 -25.60
CA ALA A 266 -5.12 -29.40 -25.91
C ALA A 266 -5.50 -28.64 -27.18
N ALA A 267 -5.00 -27.41 -27.35
CA ALA A 267 -5.19 -26.63 -28.57
C ALA A 267 -4.58 -27.31 -29.80
N ALA A 268 -3.36 -27.87 -29.67
CA ALA A 268 -2.70 -28.61 -30.74
C ALA A 268 -3.47 -29.88 -31.13
N LEU A 269 -3.97 -30.64 -30.16
CA LEU A 269 -4.80 -31.83 -30.40
C LEU A 269 -6.11 -31.48 -31.09
N ALA A 270 -6.78 -30.40 -30.68
CA ALA A 270 -7.98 -29.92 -31.34
C ALA A 270 -7.71 -29.53 -32.80
N LEU A 271 -6.63 -28.80 -33.06
CA LEU A 271 -6.21 -28.42 -34.41
C LEU A 271 -5.91 -29.65 -35.27
N ALA A 272 -5.19 -30.64 -34.73
CA ALA A 272 -4.91 -31.90 -35.41
C ALA A 272 -6.20 -32.65 -35.76
N GLY A 273 -7.15 -32.73 -34.83
CA GLY A 273 -8.45 -33.37 -35.05
C GLY A 273 -9.27 -32.70 -36.15
N VAL A 274 -9.37 -31.36 -36.15
CA VAL A 274 -10.09 -30.61 -37.18
C VAL A 274 -9.41 -30.76 -38.55
N THR A 275 -8.08 -30.72 -38.59
CA THR A 275 -7.31 -30.90 -39.82
C THR A 275 -7.51 -32.31 -40.38
N LEU A 276 -7.40 -33.34 -39.55
CA LEU A 276 -7.64 -34.73 -39.94
C LEU A 276 -9.07 -34.93 -40.47
N HIS A 277 -10.07 -34.40 -39.76
CA HIS A 277 -11.46 -34.45 -40.21
C HIS A 277 -11.67 -33.75 -41.56
N GLY A 278 -11.04 -32.60 -41.75
CA GLY A 278 -11.02 -31.88 -43.02
C GLY A 278 -10.42 -32.70 -44.16
N LEU A 279 -9.26 -33.33 -43.92
CA LEU A 279 -8.59 -34.19 -44.90
C LEU A 279 -9.41 -35.43 -45.26
N ILE A 280 -10.05 -36.07 -44.28
CA ILE A 280 -10.96 -37.21 -44.52
C ILE A 280 -12.13 -36.77 -45.41
N ARG A 281 -12.77 -35.64 -45.10
CA ARG A 281 -13.87 -35.09 -45.92
C ARG A 281 -13.42 -34.81 -47.35
N PHE A 282 -12.23 -34.21 -47.52
CA PHE A 282 -11.66 -33.91 -48.82
C PHE A 282 -11.37 -35.18 -49.64
N GLY A 283 -10.76 -36.20 -49.02
CA GLY A 283 -10.49 -37.48 -49.67
C GLY A 283 -11.76 -38.24 -50.07
N LEU A 284 -12.80 -38.24 -49.23
CA LEU A 284 -14.11 -38.82 -49.55
C LEU A 284 -14.81 -38.08 -50.70
N TRP A 285 -14.67 -36.75 -50.76
CA TRP A 285 -15.19 -35.95 -51.87
C TRP A 285 -14.49 -36.26 -53.20
N LEU A 286 -13.16 -36.38 -53.20
CA LEU A 286 -12.39 -36.80 -54.38
C LEU A 286 -12.82 -38.18 -54.89
N ARG A 287 -13.08 -39.13 -53.99
CA ARG A 287 -13.55 -40.48 -54.33
C ARG A 287 -14.96 -40.54 -54.92
N ARG A 288 -15.82 -39.54 -54.66
CA ARG A 288 -17.17 -39.45 -55.23
C ARG A 288 -17.22 -38.73 -56.59
N ARG A 289 -16.10 -38.15 -57.03
CA ARG A 289 -15.96 -37.46 -58.33
C ARG A 289 -15.52 -38.38 -59.47
N HIS A 290 -14.99 -39.57 -59.14
CA HIS A 290 -14.76 -40.69 -60.05
C HIS A 290 -15.92 -41.66 -59.95
#